data_AF-A0A8B9NVE1-F1
#
_entry.id   AF-A0A8B9NVE1-F1
#
_cell.length_a   1.000
_cell.length_b   1.000
_cell.length_c   1.000
_cell.angle_alpha   90.00
_cell.angle_beta   90.00
_cell.angle_gamma   90.00
#
_symmetry.space_group_name_H-M   'P 1'
#
loop_
_entity.id
_entity.type
_entity.pdbx_description
1 polymer ?
#
loop_
_entity_poly.entity_id
_entity_poly.type
_entity_poly.pdbx_seq_one_letter_code
_entity_poly.pdbx_strand_id
1 'polypeptide(L)'
;GGPWRQLERCRSVQSRVSRSSRTGLLFPVSHIDRLLCRGCFAKRIGAAAPIYLAAVLQCVTQHTVEVAGKISKENKKQCISPRHLQLAAQSSPELKQLLRGAPRHRGSTVPCSQPVASPRNKKKKRKSEKRWLRQKAAAAHVPTPASSK
;
A
#
# COMPACT_ATOMS: atom_id res chain seq x y z
N GLY A 1 30.42 40.37 -58.98
CA GLY A 1 31.14 39.16 -58.56
C GLY A 1 31.73 39.39 -57.20
N GLY A 2 31.56 38.56 -56.19
CA GLY A 2 30.87 37.27 -56.14
C GLY A 2 30.24 37.05 -54.76
N PRO A 3 29.25 36.14 -54.68
CA PRO A 3 28.68 35.64 -53.44
C PRO A 3 29.66 34.60 -52.83
N TRP A 4 29.26 33.95 -51.74
CA TRP A 4 29.93 32.77 -51.13
C TRP A 4 31.08 33.08 -50.16
N ARG A 5 30.81 33.13 -48.86
CA ARG A 5 31.40 32.20 -47.88
C ARG A 5 30.57 32.15 -46.60
N GLN A 6 29.75 31.10 -46.54
CA GLN A 6 29.21 30.49 -45.33
C GLN A 6 30.20 30.50 -44.16
N LEU A 7 29.69 30.82 -42.97
CA LEU A 7 29.87 29.93 -41.83
C LEU A 7 28.69 30.07 -40.86
N GLU A 8 27.49 29.75 -41.35
CA GLU A 8 26.44 29.23 -40.49
C GLU A 8 26.96 27.92 -39.89
N ARG A 9 27.61 28.03 -38.73
CA ARG A 9 27.79 26.89 -37.86
C ARG A 9 26.40 26.59 -37.28
N CYS A 10 25.61 25.82 -38.02
CA CYS A 10 24.53 25.02 -37.44
C CYS A 10 25.19 24.09 -36.42
N ARG A 11 25.41 24.59 -35.19
CA ARG A 11 25.58 23.73 -34.03
C ARG A 11 24.31 22.90 -34.02
N SER A 12 24.42 21.65 -34.46
CA SER A 12 23.38 20.68 -34.19
C SER A 12 23.12 20.76 -32.69
N VAL A 13 21.94 21.22 -32.32
CA VAL A 13 21.53 21.25 -30.93
C VAL A 13 21.42 19.78 -30.55
N GLN A 14 22.52 19.20 -30.03
CA GLN A 14 22.51 17.85 -29.50
C GLN A 14 21.33 17.77 -28.53
N SER A 15 20.42 16.83 -28.79
CA SER A 15 19.24 16.65 -27.97
C SER A 15 19.71 16.47 -26.53
N ARG A 16 19.30 17.39 -25.65
CA ARG A 16 19.70 17.35 -24.25
C ARG A 16 19.00 16.18 -23.59
N VAL A 17 19.66 15.01 -23.59
CA VAL A 17 19.16 13.83 -22.88
C VAL A 17 19.07 14.18 -21.40
N SER A 18 17.86 14.08 -20.84
CA SER A 18 17.61 14.42 -19.45
C SER A 18 18.39 13.50 -18.50
N ARG A 19 18.83 14.01 -17.35
CA ARG A 19 19.56 13.20 -16.36
C ARG A 19 18.75 12.00 -15.88
N SER A 20 17.44 12.16 -15.71
CA SER A 20 16.53 11.06 -15.35
C SER A 20 16.45 9.99 -16.44
N SER A 21 16.41 10.38 -17.72
CA SER A 21 16.45 9.42 -18.84
C SER A 21 17.78 8.66 -18.90
N ARG A 22 18.91 9.31 -18.59
CA ARG A 22 20.23 8.65 -18.56
C ARG A 22 20.34 7.61 -17.44
N THR A 23 19.67 7.84 -16.31
CA THR A 23 19.71 6.93 -15.15
C THR A 23 18.56 5.93 -15.12
N GLY A 24 17.63 5.98 -16.07
CA GLY A 24 16.43 5.11 -16.08
C GLY A 24 15.48 5.34 -14.91
N LEU A 25 15.51 6.53 -14.28
CA LEU A 25 14.63 6.87 -13.16
C LEU A 25 13.40 7.62 -13.69
N LEU A 26 12.23 7.29 -13.16
CA LEU A 26 10.98 8.03 -13.41
C LEU A 26 10.99 9.36 -12.65
N PHE A 27 11.69 9.41 -11.52
CA PHE A 27 11.76 10.61 -10.69
C PHE A 27 12.69 11.67 -11.30
N PRO A 28 12.32 12.96 -11.24
CA PRO A 28 13.06 14.03 -11.90
C PRO A 28 14.36 14.39 -11.14
N VAL A 29 15.47 13.73 -11.49
CA VAL A 29 16.81 13.96 -10.90
C VAL A 29 17.21 15.43 -10.92
N SER A 30 16.95 16.13 -12.04
CA SER A 30 17.32 17.54 -12.16
C SER A 30 16.53 18.47 -11.25
N HIS A 31 15.29 18.10 -10.90
CA HIS A 31 14.48 18.88 -9.97
C HIS A 31 15.04 18.71 -8.55
N ILE A 32 15.32 17.46 -8.16
CA ILE A 32 15.88 17.12 -6.84
C ILE A 32 17.21 17.82 -6.61
N ASP A 33 18.09 17.84 -7.61
CA ASP A 33 19.36 18.56 -7.55
C ASP A 33 19.18 20.06 -7.26
N ARG A 34 18.23 20.72 -7.94
CA ARG A 34 17.92 22.13 -7.69
C ARG A 34 17.35 22.36 -6.28
N LEU A 35 16.52 21.44 -5.78
CA LEU A 35 15.99 21.50 -4.41
C LEU A 35 17.10 21.34 -3.37
N LEU A 36 18.04 20.41 -3.60
CA LEU A 36 19.18 20.20 -2.73
C LEU A 36 20.09 21.43 -2.67
N CYS A 37 20.37 22.06 -3.82
CA CYS A 37 21.16 23.30 -3.87
C CYS A 37 20.45 24.49 -3.20
N ARG A 38 19.12 24.58 -3.30
CA ARG A 38 18.33 25.64 -2.65
C ARG A 38 18.16 25.44 -1.15
N GLY A 39 18.16 24.20 -0.68
CA GLY A 39 17.96 23.86 0.73
C GLY A 39 19.19 24.09 1.62
N CYS A 40 20.32 24.55 1.07
CA CYS A 40 21.55 24.85 1.81
C CYS A 40 22.03 23.72 2.75
N PHE A 41 21.78 22.44 2.40
CA PHE A 41 22.16 21.28 3.24
C PHE A 41 23.68 21.11 3.37
N ALA A 42 24.44 21.51 2.36
CA ALA A 42 25.90 21.46 2.34
C ALA A 42 26.48 22.52 1.39
N LYS A 43 27.74 22.90 1.60
CA LYS A 43 28.46 23.87 0.74
C LYS A 43 28.68 23.35 -0.69
N ARG A 44 28.80 22.03 -0.87
CA ARG A 44 28.94 21.35 -2.17
C ARG A 44 28.13 20.07 -2.16
N ILE A 45 27.49 19.78 -3.28
CA ILE A 45 26.65 18.60 -3.47
C ILE A 45 27.26 17.77 -4.60
N GLY A 46 27.56 16.51 -4.33
CA GLY A 46 28.15 15.60 -5.33
C GLY A 46 27.13 15.25 -6.42
N ALA A 47 27.61 15.02 -7.65
CA ALA A 47 26.74 14.72 -8.79
C ALA A 47 25.87 13.45 -8.60
N ALA A 48 26.33 12.50 -7.79
CA ALA A 48 25.61 11.27 -7.46
C ALA A 48 24.52 11.46 -6.39
N ALA A 49 24.61 12.49 -5.55
CA ALA A 49 23.65 12.72 -4.45
C ALA A 49 22.18 12.86 -4.93
N PRO A 50 21.86 13.69 -5.95
CA PRO A 50 20.48 13.79 -6.43
C PRO A 50 20.00 12.50 -7.11
N ILE A 51 20.90 11.70 -7.70
CA ILE A 51 20.55 10.42 -8.33
C ILE A 51 20.17 9.41 -7.25
N TYR A 52 20.99 9.30 -6.19
CA TYR A 52 20.74 8.40 -5.08
C TYR A 52 19.42 8.76 -4.36
N LEU A 53 19.20 10.04 -4.08
CA LEU A 53 17.97 10.49 -3.46
C LEU A 53 16.75 10.21 -4.35
N ALA A 54 16.84 10.47 -5.66
CA ALA A 54 15.77 10.14 -6.60
C ALA A 54 15.43 8.64 -6.60
N ALA A 55 16.45 7.77 -6.59
CA ALA A 55 16.27 6.32 -6.56
C ALA A 55 15.58 5.86 -5.27
N VAL A 56 15.99 6.37 -4.11
CA VAL A 56 15.37 6.02 -2.81
C VAL A 56 13.91 6.49 -2.78
N LEU A 57 13.63 7.73 -3.20
CA LEU A 57 12.27 8.25 -3.24
C LEU A 57 11.37 7.44 -4.19
N GLN A 58 11.89 7.04 -5.36
CA GLN A 58 11.18 6.19 -6.30
C GLN A 58 10.90 4.81 -5.69
N CYS A 59 11.89 4.20 -5.03
CA CYS A 59 11.76 2.88 -4.40
C CYS A 59 10.65 2.88 -3.33
N VAL A 60 10.66 3.86 -2.42
CA VAL A 60 9.65 3.97 -1.36
C VAL A 60 8.25 4.23 -1.96
N THR A 61 8.17 5.08 -2.99
CA THR A 61 6.90 5.38 -3.67
C THR A 61 6.35 4.14 -4.36
N GLN A 62 7.19 3.42 -5.10
CA GLN A 62 6.81 2.19 -5.80
C GLN A 62 6.29 1.15 -4.80
N HIS A 63 7.04 0.89 -3.73
CA HIS A 63 6.61 -0.08 -2.71
C HIS A 63 5.27 0.32 -2.08
N THR A 64 5.08 1.59 -1.76
CA THR A 64 3.81 2.11 -1.20
C THR A 64 2.65 1.91 -2.16
N VAL A 65 2.83 2.23 -3.45
CA VAL A 65 1.80 2.09 -4.48
C VAL A 65 1.49 0.62 -4.76
N GLU A 66 2.48 -0.27 -4.73
CA GLU A 66 2.31 -1.70 -4.92
C GLU A 66 1.42 -2.31 -3.82
N VAL A 67 1.73 -2.02 -2.56
CA VAL A 67 0.93 -2.50 -1.41
C VAL A 67 -0.48 -1.90 -1.47
N ALA A 68 -0.62 -0.61 -1.77
CA ALA A 68 -1.92 0.04 -1.91
C ALA A 68 -2.73 -0.52 -3.09
N GLY A 69 -2.07 -0.88 -4.19
CA GLY A 69 -2.68 -1.52 -5.35
C GLY A 69 -3.22 -2.92 -5.03
N LYS A 70 -2.48 -3.71 -4.25
CA LYS A 70 -2.94 -5.01 -3.75
C LYS A 70 -4.21 -4.86 -2.89
N ILE A 71 -4.21 -3.90 -1.96
CA ILE A 71 -5.38 -3.59 -1.11
C ILE A 71 -6.56 -3.08 -1.95
N SER A 72 -6.31 -2.28 -3.00
CA SER A 72 -7.37 -1.81 -3.90
C SER A 72 -8.05 -2.96 -4.64
N LYS A 73 -7.24 -3.90 -5.16
CA LYS A 73 -7.74 -5.09 -5.86
C LYS A 73 -8.55 -5.98 -4.93
N GLU A 74 -8.11 -6.17 -3.69
CA GLU A 74 -8.86 -6.91 -2.66
C GLU A 74 -10.21 -6.26 -2.36
N ASN A 75 -10.26 -4.92 -2.33
CA ASN A 75 -11.50 -4.15 -2.18
C ASN A 75 -12.35 -4.08 -3.46
N LYS A 76 -11.99 -4.81 -4.52
CA LYS A 76 -12.66 -4.82 -5.84
C LYS A 76 -12.79 -3.44 -6.48
N LYS A 77 -11.80 -2.56 -6.25
CA LYS A 77 -11.74 -1.21 -6.80
C LYS A 77 -10.58 -1.08 -7.80
N GLN A 78 -10.86 -0.46 -8.94
CA GLN A 78 -9.87 -0.19 -10.00
C GLN A 78 -9.02 1.06 -9.72
N CYS A 79 -9.47 1.94 -8.81
CA CYS A 79 -8.79 3.19 -8.47
C CYS A 79 -8.22 3.15 -7.04
N ILE A 80 -6.97 3.60 -6.88
CA ILE A 80 -6.32 3.73 -5.58
C ILE A 80 -6.90 4.95 -4.85
N SER A 81 -7.61 4.69 -3.75
CA SER A 81 -8.19 5.74 -2.90
C SER A 81 -7.25 6.08 -1.73
N PRO A 82 -7.38 7.26 -1.08
CA PRO A 82 -6.61 7.60 0.11
C PRO A 82 -6.71 6.56 1.23
N ARG A 83 -7.84 5.85 1.31
CA ARG A 83 -8.05 4.75 2.26
C ARG A 83 -7.10 3.57 2.02
N HIS A 84 -6.82 3.23 0.76
CA HIS A 84 -5.90 2.13 0.41
C HIS A 84 -4.46 2.48 0.79
N LEU A 85 -4.06 3.74 0.57
CA LEU A 85 -2.74 4.24 0.99
C LEU A 85 -2.59 4.23 2.51
N GLN A 86 -3.64 4.61 3.24
CA GLN A 86 -3.61 4.59 4.70
C GLN A 86 -3.54 3.16 5.27
N LEU A 87 -4.27 2.22 4.66
CA LEU A 87 -4.17 0.80 5.02
C LEU A 87 -2.76 0.26 4.70
N ALA A 88 -2.18 0.61 3.55
CA ALA A 88 -0.82 0.23 3.18
C ALA A 88 0.22 0.72 4.21
N ALA A 89 0.12 2.00 4.61
CA ALA A 89 1.00 2.61 5.61
C ALA A 89 0.91 1.96 7.00
N GLN A 90 -0.22 1.32 7.34
CA GLN A 90 -0.40 0.61 8.60
C GLN A 90 0.00 -0.86 8.54
N SER A 91 -0.12 -1.48 7.36
CA SER A 91 0.18 -2.89 7.15
C SER A 91 1.68 -3.16 7.03
N SER A 92 2.46 -2.23 6.47
CA SER A 92 3.91 -2.38 6.33
C SER A 92 4.62 -1.88 7.59
N PRO A 93 5.47 -2.70 8.24
CA PRO A 93 6.27 -2.25 9.39
C PRO A 93 7.28 -1.17 8.98
N GLU A 94 7.83 -1.23 7.76
CA GLU A 94 8.79 -0.27 7.22
C GLU A 94 8.13 1.11 7.06
N LEU A 95 6.97 1.17 6.40
CA LEU A 95 6.23 2.42 6.22
C LEU A 95 5.73 2.98 7.55
N LYS A 96 5.32 2.12 8.47
CA LYS A 96 4.88 2.54 9.82
C LYS A 96 6.03 3.16 10.61
N GLN A 97 7.26 2.67 10.46
CA GLN A 97 8.44 3.26 11.08
C GLN A 97 8.80 4.60 10.44
N LEU A 98 8.78 4.67 9.10
CA LEU A 98 9.06 5.90 8.35
C LEU A 98 8.03 7.01 8.63
N LEU A 99 6.77 6.67 8.89
CA LEU A 99 5.66 7.62 9.07
C LEU A 99 5.26 7.84 10.54
N ARG A 100 6.09 7.46 11.51
CA ARG A 100 5.76 7.47 12.95
C ARG A 100 5.30 8.85 13.49
N GLY A 101 5.66 9.95 12.82
CA GLY A 101 5.28 11.32 13.20
C GLY A 101 4.39 12.07 12.19
N ALA A 102 3.94 11.43 11.11
CA ALA A 102 3.16 12.12 10.08
C ALA A 102 1.75 12.49 10.61
N PRO A 103 1.24 13.72 10.37
CA PRO A 103 -0.12 14.09 10.73
C PRO A 103 -1.12 13.13 10.08
N ARG A 104 -1.81 12.35 10.91
CA ARG A 104 -2.86 11.43 10.44
C ARG A 104 -4.09 12.26 10.10
N HIS A 105 -4.46 12.32 8.82
CA HIS A 105 -5.70 12.96 8.39
C HIS A 105 -6.88 12.26 9.09
N ARG A 106 -7.72 13.03 9.81
CA ARG A 106 -8.72 12.56 10.79
C ARG A 106 -9.86 11.67 10.23
N GLY A 107 -9.88 11.34 8.95
CA GLY A 107 -11.06 10.76 8.29
C GLY A 107 -11.09 9.23 8.17
N SER A 108 -10.02 8.50 8.51
CA SER A 108 -9.98 7.06 8.26
C SER A 108 -9.21 6.34 9.37
N THR A 109 -9.91 6.08 10.47
CA THR A 109 -9.49 5.09 11.45
C THR A 109 -9.66 3.69 10.84
N VAL A 110 -8.57 2.96 10.73
CA VAL A 110 -8.62 1.54 10.39
C VAL A 110 -9.30 0.82 11.56
N PRO A 111 -10.26 -0.09 11.29
CA PRO A 111 -10.86 -0.89 12.34
C PRO A 111 -9.78 -1.79 12.97
N CYS A 112 -9.16 -1.32 14.04
CA CYS A 112 -8.41 -2.19 14.94
C CYS A 112 -9.43 -2.90 15.82
N SER A 113 -9.71 -4.15 15.50
CA SER A 113 -10.45 -5.04 16.40
C SER A 113 -9.68 -5.15 17.70
N GLN A 114 -10.13 -4.45 18.75
CA GLN A 114 -9.68 -4.69 20.12
C GLN A 114 -10.16 -6.09 20.52
N PRO A 115 -9.32 -6.96 21.11
CA PRO A 115 -9.71 -8.28 21.59
C PRO A 115 -10.61 -8.22 22.85
N VAL A 116 -11.46 -7.20 22.96
CA VAL A 116 -12.53 -7.18 23.96
C VAL A 116 -13.73 -7.91 23.38
N ALA A 117 -13.85 -9.17 23.82
CA ALA A 117 -15.05 -9.98 23.92
C ALA A 117 -16.11 -9.77 22.83
N SER A 118 -15.98 -10.50 21.73
CA SER A 118 -17.12 -10.78 20.84
C SER A 118 -18.27 -11.39 21.66
N PRO A 119 -19.53 -10.93 21.51
CA PRO A 119 -20.66 -11.49 22.25
C PRO A 119 -20.82 -12.98 21.91
N ARG A 120 -20.47 -13.83 22.89
CA ARG A 120 -20.52 -15.30 22.76
C ARG A 120 -21.86 -15.73 22.17
N ASN A 121 -21.77 -16.53 21.11
CA ASN A 121 -22.84 -17.05 20.29
C ASN A 121 -23.88 -17.90 21.09
N LYS A 122 -24.79 -17.26 21.84
CA LYS A 122 -25.87 -17.94 22.62
C LYS A 122 -26.86 -18.71 21.73
N LYS A 123 -26.95 -18.39 20.43
CA LYS A 123 -27.88 -19.05 19.48
C LYS A 123 -27.49 -20.50 19.15
N LYS A 124 -26.20 -20.84 19.08
CA LYS A 124 -25.76 -22.23 18.82
C LYS A 124 -26.02 -23.15 20.02
N LYS A 125 -25.84 -22.66 21.26
CA LYS A 125 -26.04 -23.45 22.48
C LYS A 125 -27.51 -23.85 22.69
N ARG A 126 -28.46 -22.91 22.51
CA ARG A 126 -29.91 -23.22 22.63
C ARG A 126 -30.42 -24.23 21.60
N LYS A 127 -29.83 -24.28 20.38
CA LYS A 127 -30.26 -25.22 19.33
C LYS A 127 -29.71 -26.64 19.59
N SER A 128 -28.48 -26.74 20.09
CA SER A 128 -27.87 -28.01 20.52
C SER A 128 -28.61 -28.61 21.72
N GLU A 129 -28.96 -27.78 22.71
CA GLU A 129 -29.65 -28.22 23.94
C GLU A 129 -31.08 -28.69 23.68
N LYS A 130 -31.83 -27.98 22.82
CA LYS A 130 -33.15 -28.43 22.36
C LYS A 130 -33.10 -29.74 21.56
N ARG A 131 -32.05 -29.93 20.74
CA ARG A 131 -31.86 -31.16 19.95
C ARG A 131 -31.52 -32.35 20.84
N TRP A 132 -30.71 -32.13 21.87
CA TRP A 132 -30.35 -33.14 22.87
C TRP A 132 -31.56 -33.58 23.72
N LEU A 133 -32.37 -32.63 24.19
CA LEU A 133 -33.61 -32.93 24.92
C LEU A 133 -34.63 -33.71 24.07
N ARG A 134 -34.74 -33.38 22.77
CA ARG A 134 -35.64 -34.09 21.84
C ARG A 134 -35.18 -35.53 21.58
N GLN A 135 -33.87 -35.77 21.50
CA GLN A 135 -33.30 -37.11 21.34
C GLN A 135 -33.43 -37.95 22.60
N LYS A 136 -33.28 -37.34 23.79
CA LYS A 136 -33.51 -38.00 25.08
C LYS A 136 -34.97 -38.43 25.27
N ALA A 137 -35.93 -37.57 24.89
CA ALA A 137 -37.35 -37.90 24.97
C ALA A 137 -37.76 -39.02 24.00
N ALA A 138 -37.14 -39.09 22.81
CA ALA A 138 -37.41 -40.16 21.84
C ALA A 138 -36.89 -41.53 22.30
N ALA A 139 -35.80 -41.58 23.07
CA ALA A 139 -35.24 -42.83 23.60
C ALA A 139 -36.04 -43.43 24.77
N ALA A 140 -36.96 -42.67 25.39
CA ALA A 140 -37.82 -43.15 26.48
C ALA A 140 -39.09 -43.87 25.98
N HIS A 141 -39.40 -43.80 24.69
CA HIS A 141 -40.50 -44.54 24.05
C HIS A 141 -39.93 -45.72 23.25
N VAL A 142 -39.48 -46.77 23.93
CA VAL A 142 -39.26 -48.08 23.30
C VAL A 142 -40.42 -48.98 23.71
N PRO A 143 -41.29 -49.43 22.78
CA PRO A 143 -42.31 -50.42 23.12
C PRO A 143 -41.61 -51.77 23.33
N THR A 144 -41.77 -52.34 24.54
CA THR A 144 -41.28 -53.68 24.86
C THR A 144 -42.01 -54.71 23.99
N PRO A 145 -41.32 -55.57 23.23
CA PRO A 145 -42.00 -56.62 22.48
C PRO A 145 -42.58 -57.65 23.45
N ALA A 146 -43.89 -57.90 23.29
CA ALA A 146 -44.65 -58.85 24.09
C ALA A 146 -44.13 -60.28 23.87
N SER A 147 -43.82 -60.95 24.97
CA SER A 147 -43.52 -62.37 25.06
C SER A 147 -44.72 -63.19 24.58
N SER A 148 -44.52 -64.06 23.59
CA SER A 148 -45.53 -65.03 23.16
C SER A 148 -45.00 -66.45 23.37
N LYS A 149 -45.93 -67.28 23.85
CA LYS A 149 -45.80 -68.66 24.38
C LYS A 149 -45.21 -69.66 23.40
#